data_AF-A0A6P4HRY1-F1
#
_entry.id   AF-A0A6P4HRY1-F1
#
_cell.length_a   1.000
_cell.length_b   1.000
_cell.length_c   1.000
_cell.angle_alpha   90.00
_cell.angle_beta   90.00
_cell.angle_gamma   90.00
#
_symmetry.space_group_name_H-M   'P 1'
#
loop_
_entity.id
_entity.type
_entity.pdbx_description
1 polymer ?
#
loop_
_entity_poly.entity_id
_entity_poly.type
_entity_poly.pdbx_seq_one_letter_code
_entity_poly.pdbx_strand_id
1 'polypeptide(L)'
;MTSSISAAVQQRRQMLLNVENLRGRVHQVLKCVINLHIEFLVLESDVAALLDEVREFNDDHEEMLRLDRMIEALRNYSGPTICHEWPYPLIFKGTIDEAHVAQILNASELELDRELEKMANGRESSQWETDMSAAHRRSKLRWFTRRSSRKRVDRSKELQLSEALTESSP
;
A
#
# COMPACT_ATOMS: atom_id res chain seq x y z
N MET A 1 30.30 -53.30 62.55
CA MET A 1 30.52 -53.16 61.09
C MET A 1 29.27 -52.71 60.33
N THR A 2 28.05 -53.01 60.79
CA THR A 2 26.76 -52.65 60.14
C THR A 2 26.43 -51.15 60.11
N SER A 3 26.93 -50.34 61.05
CA SER A 3 26.68 -48.89 61.09
C SER A 3 27.31 -48.12 59.92
N SER A 4 28.51 -48.53 59.48
CA SER A 4 29.22 -47.90 58.35
C SER A 4 28.50 -48.11 57.01
N ILE A 5 27.90 -49.29 56.83
CA ILE A 5 27.12 -49.65 55.64
C ILE A 5 25.81 -48.85 55.59
N SER A 6 25.17 -48.64 56.74
CA SER A 6 23.97 -47.81 56.86
C SER A 6 24.24 -46.33 56.50
N ALA A 7 25.36 -45.77 56.96
CA ALA A 7 25.77 -44.40 56.63
C ALA A 7 26.05 -44.22 55.13
N ALA A 8 26.75 -45.17 54.50
CA ALA A 8 27.04 -45.13 53.06
C ALA A 8 25.76 -45.21 52.20
N VAL A 9 24.79 -46.04 52.60
CA VAL A 9 23.49 -46.13 51.91
C VAL A 9 22.70 -44.83 52.04
N GLN A 10 22.73 -44.19 53.21
CA GLN A 10 22.04 -42.93 53.46
C GLN A 10 22.66 -41.77 52.67
N GLN A 11 23.99 -41.73 52.58
CA GLN A 11 24.72 -40.76 51.74
C GLN A 11 24.36 -40.93 50.25
N ARG A 12 24.25 -42.17 49.76
CA ARG A 12 23.86 -42.44 48.37
C ARG A 12 22.42 -41.98 48.07
N ARG A 13 21.49 -42.19 49.00
CA ARG A 13 20.10 -41.68 48.88
C ARG A 13 20.06 -40.16 48.83
N GLN A 14 20.84 -39.48 49.67
CA GLN A 14 20.92 -38.02 49.65
C GLN A 14 21.49 -37.51 48.32
N MET A 15 22.53 -38.18 47.78
CA MET A 15 23.08 -37.82 46.48
C MET A 15 22.05 -37.96 45.35
N LEU A 16 21.28 -39.04 45.34
CA LEU A 16 20.22 -39.24 44.34
C LEU A 16 19.14 -38.16 44.43
N LEU A 17 18.71 -37.78 45.64
CA LEU A 17 17.76 -36.68 45.85
C LEU A 17 18.32 -35.34 45.34
N ASN A 18 19.61 -35.07 45.57
CA ASN A 18 20.25 -33.86 45.08
C ASN A 18 20.32 -33.83 43.54
N VAL A 19 20.60 -34.97 42.91
CA VAL A 19 20.61 -35.10 41.44
C VAL A 19 19.20 -34.90 40.86
N GLU A 20 18.18 -35.47 41.49
CA GLU A 20 16.78 -35.30 41.09
C GLU A 20 16.36 -33.82 41.16
N ASN A 21 16.70 -33.14 42.25
CA ASN A 21 16.42 -31.72 42.43
C ASN A 21 17.17 -30.86 41.40
N LEU A 22 18.45 -31.15 41.17
CA LEU A 22 19.24 -30.49 40.14
C LEU A 22 18.63 -30.69 38.75
N ARG A 23 18.15 -31.90 38.42
CA ARG A 23 17.44 -32.18 37.16
C ARG A 23 16.22 -31.27 37.01
N GLY A 24 15.41 -31.13 38.06
CA GLY A 24 14.24 -30.24 38.06
C GLY A 24 14.62 -28.78 37.80
N ARG A 25 15.65 -28.29 38.50
CA ARG A 25 16.16 -26.92 38.31
C ARG A 25 16.70 -26.68 36.91
N VAL A 26 17.48 -27.62 36.37
CA VAL A 26 18.00 -27.55 35.00
C VAL A 26 16.86 -27.51 33.99
N HIS A 27 15.84 -28.35 34.17
CA HIS A 27 14.65 -28.35 33.33
C HIS A 27 13.91 -27.00 33.38
N GLN A 28 13.76 -26.41 34.57
CA GLN A 28 13.15 -25.09 34.73
C GLN A 28 13.97 -24.00 34.03
N VAL A 29 15.29 -24.00 34.16
CA VAL A 29 16.17 -23.06 33.46
C VAL A 29 16.03 -23.21 31.95
N LEU A 30 16.01 -24.44 31.43
CA LEU A 30 15.77 -24.71 30.01
C LEU A 30 14.44 -24.13 29.54
N LYS A 31 13.36 -24.33 30.30
CA LYS A 31 12.05 -23.73 29.98
C LYS A 31 12.11 -22.20 29.96
N CYS A 32 12.80 -21.58 30.92
CA CYS A 32 12.99 -20.13 30.95
C CYS A 32 13.79 -19.65 29.72
N VAL A 33 14.87 -20.34 29.34
CA VAL A 33 15.70 -19.97 28.18
C VAL A 33 14.90 -20.10 26.88
N ILE A 34 14.11 -21.17 26.73
CA ILE A 34 13.26 -21.36 25.56
C ILE A 34 12.22 -20.23 25.47
N ASN A 35 11.53 -19.92 26.57
CA ASN A 35 10.56 -18.84 26.58
C ASN A 35 11.21 -17.50 26.24
N LEU A 36 12.38 -17.21 26.83
CA LEU A 36 13.12 -15.99 26.58
C LEU A 36 13.58 -15.89 25.11
N HIS A 37 13.97 -17.01 24.50
CA HIS A 37 14.29 -17.04 23.07
C HIS A 37 13.07 -16.76 22.19
N ILE A 38 11.89 -17.29 22.54
CA ILE A 38 10.64 -16.99 21.83
C ILE A 38 10.33 -15.50 21.93
N GLU A 39 10.43 -14.89 23.11
CA GLU A 39 10.22 -13.45 23.30
C GLU A 39 11.19 -12.62 22.43
N PHE A 40 12.47 -13.03 22.35
CA PHE A 40 13.41 -12.37 21.45
C PHE A 40 13.03 -12.46 19.98
N LEU A 41 12.57 -13.63 19.52
CA LEU A 41 12.13 -13.80 18.13
C LEU A 41 10.90 -12.94 17.81
N VAL A 42 9.96 -12.82 18.75
CA VAL A 42 8.81 -11.91 18.61
C VAL A 42 9.29 -10.47 18.50
N LEU A 43 10.19 -10.05 19.40
CA LEU A 43 10.74 -8.69 19.38
C LEU A 43 11.49 -8.40 18.08
N GLU A 44 12.30 -9.35 17.59
CA GLU A 44 13.02 -9.22 16.32
C GLU A 44 12.03 -9.02 15.15
N SER A 45 10.95 -9.81 15.12
CA SER A 45 9.90 -9.65 14.11
C SER A 45 9.18 -8.30 14.21
N ASP A 46 8.89 -7.83 15.42
CA ASP A 46 8.23 -6.54 15.63
C ASP A 46 9.13 -5.37 15.20
N VAL A 47 10.44 -5.45 15.48
CA VAL A 47 11.42 -4.47 15.04
C VAL A 47 11.55 -4.47 13.52
N ALA A 48 11.58 -5.64 12.87
CA ALA A 48 11.61 -5.73 11.42
C ALA A 48 10.38 -5.08 10.78
N ALA A 49 9.18 -5.37 11.31
CA ALA A 49 7.95 -4.74 10.84
C ALA A 49 7.96 -3.21 11.01
N LEU A 50 8.48 -2.71 12.14
CA LEU A 50 8.62 -1.28 12.38
C LEU A 50 9.60 -0.62 11.39
N LEU A 51 10.70 -1.29 11.04
CA LEU A 51 11.64 -0.79 10.03
C LEU A 51 10.99 -0.70 8.64
N ASP A 52 10.15 -1.66 8.28
CA ASP A 52 9.39 -1.61 7.02
C ASP A 52 8.42 -0.42 7.00
N GLU A 53 7.68 -0.18 8.10
CA GLU A 53 6.79 0.98 8.22
C GLU A 53 7.55 2.31 8.11
N VAL A 54 8.74 2.41 8.73
CA VAL A 54 9.58 3.62 8.64
C VAL A 54 10.10 3.82 7.22
N ARG A 55 10.45 2.76 6.49
CA ARG A 55 10.84 2.86 5.08
C ARG A 55 9.69 3.36 4.20
N GLU A 56 8.50 2.80 4.37
CA GLU A 56 7.31 3.25 3.64
C GLU A 56 7.02 4.73 3.91
N PHE A 57 7.08 5.15 5.17
CA PHE A 57 6.90 6.56 5.54
C PHE A 57 7.97 7.48 4.92
N ASN A 58 9.22 7.01 4.85
CA ASN A 58 10.30 7.77 4.23
C ASN A 58 10.11 7.90 2.70
N ASP A 59 9.64 6.84 2.04
CA ASP A 59 9.33 6.89 0.60
C ASP A 59 8.19 7.89 0.32
N ASP A 60 7.14 7.90 1.15
CA ASP A 60 6.06 8.90 1.09
C ASP A 60 6.60 10.33 1.30
N HIS A 61 7.55 10.50 2.23
CA HIS A 61 8.18 11.79 2.48
C HIS A 61 9.00 12.29 1.28
N GLU A 62 9.78 11.41 0.65
CA GLU A 62 10.55 11.74 -0.56
C GLU A 62 9.64 12.10 -1.75
N GLU A 63 8.52 11.41 -1.91
CA GLU A 63 7.53 11.74 -2.94
C GLU A 63 6.88 13.10 -2.68
N MET A 64 6.53 13.41 -1.42
CA MET A 64 6.04 14.73 -1.04
C MET A 64 7.06 15.83 -1.39
N LEU A 65 8.35 15.63 -1.05
CA LEU A 65 9.41 16.58 -1.41
C LEU A 65 9.55 16.73 -2.93
N ARG A 66 9.41 15.64 -3.69
CA ARG A 66 9.42 15.69 -5.17
C ARG A 66 8.26 16.52 -5.71
N LEU A 67 7.06 16.33 -5.15
CA LEU A 67 5.88 17.11 -5.52
C LEU A 67 6.03 18.58 -5.16
N ASP A 68 6.57 18.91 -3.99
CA ASP A 68 6.83 20.29 -3.58
C ASP A 68 7.80 20.97 -4.54
N ARG A 69 8.91 20.30 -4.90
CA ARG A 69 9.85 20.80 -5.92
C ARG A 69 9.17 21.04 -7.26
N MET A 70 8.28 20.14 -7.68
CA MET A 70 7.53 20.28 -8.92
C MET A 70 6.55 21.46 -8.86
N ILE A 71 5.85 21.65 -7.74
CA ILE A 71 4.96 22.80 -7.52
C ILE A 71 5.75 24.09 -7.54
N GLU A 72 6.90 24.15 -6.88
CA GLU A 72 7.78 25.32 -6.88
C GLU A 72 8.28 25.65 -8.29
N ALA A 73 8.70 24.64 -9.05
CA ALA A 73 9.10 24.80 -10.44
C ALA A 73 7.95 25.36 -11.31
N LEU A 74 6.73 24.84 -11.13
CA LEU A 74 5.54 25.32 -11.84
C LEU A 74 5.14 26.74 -11.42
N ARG A 75 5.30 27.10 -10.15
CA ARG A 75 5.00 28.46 -9.65
C ARG A 75 5.93 29.50 -10.23
N ASN A 76 7.20 29.15 -10.43
CA ASN A 76 8.22 30.02 -11.01
C ASN A 76 8.34 29.89 -12.54
N TYR A 77 7.49 29.08 -13.16
CA TYR A 77 7.48 28.88 -14.60
C TYR A 77 6.88 30.09 -15.31
N SER A 78 7.68 30.74 -16.14
CA SER A 78 7.29 31.90 -16.98
C SER A 78 7.17 31.55 -18.47
N GLY A 79 7.31 30.27 -18.82
CA GLY A 79 7.15 29.79 -20.19
C GLY A 79 5.68 29.58 -20.58
N PRO A 80 5.42 29.17 -21.83
CA PRO A 80 4.06 28.89 -22.28
C PRO A 80 3.50 27.67 -21.53
N THR A 81 2.35 27.84 -20.87
CA THR A 81 1.59 26.73 -20.29
C THR A 81 0.85 26.01 -21.41
N ILE A 82 1.23 24.76 -21.67
CA ILE A 82 0.46 23.90 -22.57
C ILE A 82 -0.77 23.44 -21.79
N CYS A 83 -1.89 24.14 -21.99
CA CYS A 83 -3.18 23.65 -21.55
C CYS A 83 -3.52 22.39 -22.37
N HIS A 84 -4.10 21.39 -21.72
CA HIS A 84 -4.71 20.21 -22.35
C HIS A 84 -6.19 20.11 -21.90
N GLU A 85 -7.11 20.97 -22.37
CA GLU A 85 -8.58 20.71 -22.48
C GLU A 85 -8.92 19.39 -23.23
N TRP A 86 -8.67 18.25 -22.61
CA TRP A 86 -9.26 16.95 -22.97
C TRP A 86 -10.46 17.00 -23.97
N PRO A 87 -10.40 16.44 -25.20
CA PRO A 87 -9.35 15.66 -25.87
C PRO A 87 -8.63 16.48 -26.98
N TYR A 88 -7.29 16.52 -26.99
CA TYR A 88 -6.53 17.55 -27.72
C TYR A 88 -6.07 17.20 -29.14
N PRO A 89 -6.31 18.09 -30.11
CA PRO A 89 -5.26 18.64 -30.95
C PRO A 89 -4.63 19.88 -30.29
N LEU A 90 -3.30 19.95 -30.36
CA LEU A 90 -2.44 20.97 -29.73
C LEU A 90 -2.77 22.39 -30.24
N ILE A 91 -3.30 23.26 -29.36
CA ILE A 91 -3.39 24.70 -29.63
C ILE A 91 -2.17 25.37 -28.99
N PHE A 92 -1.16 25.68 -29.78
CA PHE A 92 -0.02 26.47 -29.31
C PHE A 92 -0.47 27.92 -29.07
N LYS A 93 -0.49 28.35 -27.81
CA LYS A 93 -0.63 29.77 -27.43
C LYS A 93 0.70 30.51 -27.64
N GLY A 94 1.02 30.81 -28.90
CA GLY A 94 1.87 31.92 -29.30
C GLY A 94 1.04 32.97 -30.04
N THR A 95 1.55 34.19 -30.25
CA THR A 95 0.91 35.20 -31.12
C THR A 95 0.97 34.73 -32.57
N ILE A 96 0.09 33.80 -32.93
CA ILE A 96 -0.22 33.50 -34.31
C ILE A 96 -1.09 34.67 -34.77
N ASP A 97 -0.57 35.46 -35.69
CA ASP A 97 -1.33 36.52 -36.36
C ASP A 97 -2.63 35.92 -36.91
N GLU A 98 -3.77 36.53 -36.61
CA GLU A 98 -5.11 36.05 -36.96
C GLU A 98 -5.22 35.81 -38.47
N ALA A 99 -4.44 36.55 -39.28
CA ALA A 99 -4.30 36.36 -40.71
C ALA A 99 -3.67 35.01 -41.12
N HIS A 100 -2.73 34.49 -40.33
CA HIS A 100 -2.11 33.18 -40.57
C HIS A 100 -3.08 32.03 -40.26
N VAL A 101 -3.90 32.18 -39.23
CA VAL A 101 -4.95 31.20 -38.89
C VAL A 101 -6.00 31.16 -40.00
N ALA A 102 -6.45 32.33 -40.47
CA ALA A 102 -7.40 32.43 -41.57
C ALA A 102 -6.84 31.82 -42.87
N GLN A 103 -5.56 32.03 -43.20
CA GLN A 103 -4.95 31.39 -44.38
C GLN A 103 -4.91 29.87 -44.29
N ILE A 104 -4.58 29.31 -43.12
CA ILE A 104 -4.52 27.85 -42.93
C ILE A 104 -5.92 27.25 -43.05
N LEU A 105 -6.93 27.88 -42.43
CA LEU A 105 -8.32 27.41 -42.50
C LEU A 105 -8.91 27.55 -43.90
N ASN A 106 -8.67 28.66 -44.58
CA ASN A 106 -9.17 28.88 -45.94
C ASN A 106 -8.44 28.01 -46.97
N ALA A 107 -7.18 27.65 -46.74
CA ALA A 107 -6.45 26.70 -47.58
C ALA A 107 -7.00 25.28 -47.44
N SER A 108 -7.46 24.90 -46.23
CA SER A 108 -8.06 23.59 -45.99
C SER A 108 -9.51 23.48 -46.46
N GLU A 109 -10.29 24.58 -46.44
CA GLU A 109 -11.63 24.63 -47.01
C GLU A 109 -11.62 24.41 -48.54
N LEU A 110 -10.64 25.00 -49.25
CA LEU A 110 -10.46 24.79 -50.70
C LEU A 110 -10.02 23.38 -51.09
N GLU A 111 -9.31 22.66 -50.22
CA GLU A 111 -8.99 21.24 -50.42
C GLU A 111 -10.21 20.36 -50.13
N LEU A 112 -11.00 20.69 -49.10
CA LEU A 112 -12.21 19.97 -48.74
C LEU A 112 -13.28 20.08 -49.83
N ASP A 113 -13.48 21.25 -50.41
CA ASP A 113 -14.44 21.47 -51.50
C ASP A 113 -14.08 20.67 -52.76
N ARG A 114 -12.78 20.58 -53.07
CA ARG A 114 -12.28 19.74 -54.18
C ARG A 114 -12.44 18.24 -53.92
N GLU A 115 -12.42 17.80 -52.66
CA GLU A 115 -12.68 16.40 -52.31
C GLU A 115 -14.19 16.09 -52.25
N LEU A 116 -15.01 17.04 -51.79
CA LEU A 116 -16.47 16.94 -51.78
C LEU A 116 -17.07 16.92 -53.19
N GLU A 117 -16.55 17.71 -54.14
CA GLU A 117 -16.96 17.63 -55.55
C GLU A 117 -16.58 16.30 -56.21
N LYS A 118 -15.48 15.68 -55.77
CA LYS A 118 -15.07 14.34 -56.23
C LYS A 118 -15.94 13.24 -55.62
N MET A 119 -16.35 13.37 -54.36
CA MET A 119 -17.22 12.41 -53.68
C MET A 119 -18.70 12.54 -54.10
N ALA A 120 -19.19 13.74 -54.39
CA ALA A 120 -20.57 13.98 -54.83
C ALA A 120 -20.88 13.38 -56.22
N ASN A 121 -19.86 13.21 -57.08
CA ASN A 121 -20.00 12.53 -58.37
C ASN A 121 -19.92 10.99 -58.27
N GLY A 122 -19.84 10.44 -57.06
CA GLY A 122 -19.69 9.01 -56.83
C GLY A 122 -20.45 8.51 -55.61
N ARG A 123 -21.74 8.19 -55.80
CA ARG A 123 -22.53 7.18 -55.06
C ARG A 123 -23.41 7.68 -53.89
N GLU A 124 -24.62 7.13 -53.89
CA GLU A 124 -25.82 7.43 -53.11
C GLU A 124 -25.75 7.10 -51.60
N SER A 125 -26.46 7.94 -50.82
CA SER A 125 -27.34 7.63 -49.68
C SER A 125 -26.80 6.83 -48.47
N SER A 126 -26.79 7.43 -47.27
CA SER A 126 -27.74 7.08 -46.18
C SER A 126 -27.38 7.74 -44.83
N GLN A 127 -28.40 8.39 -44.26
CA GLN A 127 -28.79 8.39 -42.84
C GLN A 127 -28.04 9.28 -41.82
N TRP A 128 -28.79 10.30 -41.40
CA TRP A 128 -28.51 11.32 -40.42
C TRP A 128 -29.03 10.95 -39.02
N GLU A 129 -28.40 11.56 -38.01
CA GLU A 129 -28.92 12.03 -36.70
C GLU A 129 -29.35 11.02 -35.62
N THR A 130 -28.72 11.01 -34.43
CA THR A 130 -28.65 12.00 -33.33
C THR A 130 -29.79 11.79 -32.35
N ASP A 131 -29.48 11.18 -31.20
CA ASP A 131 -30.38 11.21 -30.05
C ASP A 131 -29.60 11.26 -28.73
N MET A 132 -30.17 11.99 -27.77
CA MET A 132 -29.81 12.08 -26.34
C MET A 132 -28.75 13.10 -25.93
N SER A 133 -29.17 14.37 -25.90
CA SER A 133 -28.73 15.31 -24.88
C SER A 133 -29.59 15.19 -23.61
N ALA A 134 -28.92 15.36 -22.46
CA ALA A 134 -29.43 15.76 -21.14
C ALA A 134 -29.99 14.69 -20.19
N ALA A 135 -29.17 14.27 -19.22
CA ALA A 135 -29.52 14.29 -17.78
C ALA A 135 -28.27 13.95 -16.94
N HIS A 136 -27.64 14.94 -16.32
CA HIS A 136 -27.77 15.21 -14.89
C HIS A 136 -27.12 14.17 -13.94
N ARG A 137 -26.03 14.65 -13.32
CA ARG A 137 -25.65 14.49 -11.89
C ARG A 137 -24.80 13.30 -11.44
N ARG A 138 -23.80 13.71 -10.65
CA ARG A 138 -23.05 13.02 -9.58
C ARG A 138 -21.83 12.20 -10.01
N SER A 139 -20.72 12.92 -10.17
CA SER A 139 -19.38 12.39 -9.95
C SER A 139 -19.28 11.87 -8.50
N LYS A 140 -19.25 10.54 -8.36
CA LYS A 140 -18.82 9.88 -7.11
C LYS A 140 -17.30 9.78 -7.18
N LEU A 141 -16.62 10.77 -6.60
CA LEU A 141 -15.25 10.59 -6.14
C LEU A 141 -15.26 9.44 -5.13
N ARG A 142 -14.85 8.25 -5.60
CA ARG A 142 -14.50 7.13 -4.73
C ARG A 142 -13.18 7.49 -4.07
N TRP A 143 -13.27 8.22 -2.95
CA TRP A 143 -12.18 8.35 -2.01
C TRP A 143 -11.70 6.95 -1.64
N PHE A 144 -10.40 6.72 -1.80
CA PHE A 144 -9.72 5.50 -1.40
C PHE A 144 -10.02 5.25 0.08
N THR A 145 -10.91 4.31 0.37
CA THR A 145 -11.11 3.81 1.71
C THR A 145 -9.85 3.05 2.11
N ARG A 146 -9.02 3.69 2.93
CA ARG A 146 -7.97 3.04 3.74
C ARG A 146 -8.59 1.81 4.41
N ARG A 147 -8.39 0.64 3.80
CA ARG A 147 -8.82 -0.63 4.36
C ARG A 147 -7.70 -1.19 5.22
N SER A 148 -7.36 -0.47 6.30
CA SER A 148 -6.53 -0.99 7.39
C SER A 148 -7.39 -1.08 8.65
N SER A 149 -8.31 -2.05 8.67
CA SER A 149 -9.06 -2.40 9.90
C SER A 149 -9.61 -3.84 9.84
N ARG A 150 -8.81 -4.79 9.37
CA ARG A 150 -9.16 -6.23 9.49
C ARG A 150 -8.18 -7.08 10.27
N LYS A 151 -6.98 -6.58 10.60
CA LYS A 151 -6.00 -7.38 11.36
C LYS A 151 -6.03 -7.17 12.89
N ARG A 152 -6.72 -6.15 13.41
CA ARG A 152 -6.82 -5.90 14.85
C ARG A 152 -8.02 -6.58 15.54
N VAL A 153 -9.05 -6.96 14.78
CA VAL A 153 -10.27 -7.60 15.34
C VAL A 153 -10.05 -9.09 15.61
N ASP A 154 -9.17 -9.77 14.87
CA ASP A 154 -8.87 -11.19 15.13
C ASP A 154 -8.04 -11.37 16.40
N ARG A 155 -7.08 -10.48 16.69
CA ARG A 155 -6.23 -10.58 17.90
C ARG A 155 -7.01 -10.36 19.21
N SER A 156 -8.09 -9.56 19.18
CA SER A 156 -8.97 -9.38 20.34
C SER A 156 -9.88 -10.57 20.60
N LYS A 157 -10.30 -11.30 19.56
CA LYS A 157 -11.10 -12.52 19.71
C LYS A 157 -10.27 -13.72 20.14
N GLU A 158 -9.02 -13.79 19.68
CA GLU A 158 -8.08 -14.83 20.07
C GLU A 158 -7.69 -14.70 21.56
N LEU A 159 -7.46 -13.47 22.04
CA LEU A 159 -7.16 -13.21 23.45
C LEU A 159 -8.34 -13.54 24.39
N GLN A 160 -9.59 -13.25 23.98
CA GLN A 160 -10.78 -13.62 24.77
C GLN A 160 -11.05 -15.13 24.79
N LEU A 161 -10.70 -15.86 23.73
CA LEU A 161 -10.83 -17.32 23.68
C LEU A 161 -9.75 -18.02 24.53
N SER A 162 -8.54 -17.47 24.59
CA SER A 162 -7.48 -18.00 25.47
C SER A 162 -7.75 -17.77 26.96
N GLU A 163 -8.40 -16.66 27.31
CA GLU A 163 -8.72 -16.33 28.72
C GLU A 163 -9.90 -17.17 29.25
N ALA A 164 -10.89 -17.50 28.39
CA ALA A 164 -12.02 -18.36 28.73
C ALA A 164 -11.65 -19.85 28.90
N LEU A 165 -10.55 -20.31 28.32
CA LEU A 165 -10.07 -21.69 28.45
C LEU A 165 -9.25 -21.93 29.73
N THR A 166 -8.78 -20.87 30.39
CA THR A 166 -8.04 -20.96 31.66
C THR A 166 -8.92 -20.90 32.92
N GLU A 167 -10.18 -20.46 32.81
CA GLU A 167 -11.12 -20.43 33.94
C GLU A 167 -12.04 -21.67 34.02
N SER A 168 -11.92 -22.62 33.08
CA SER A 168 -12.72 -23.84 33.04
C SER A 168 -11.85 -25.10 33.05
N SER A 169 -11.18 -25.37 34.16
CA SER A 169 -10.86 -26.74 34.58
C SER A 169 -10.65 -26.77 36.11
N PRO A 170 -11.21 -27.76 36.80
CA PRO A 170 -11.39 -27.77 38.26
C PRO A 170 -10.09 -27.90 39.06
#